data_AF-A0A2K3YL42-F1
#
_entry.id   AF-A0A2K3YL42-F1
#
_cell.length_a   1.000
_cell.length_b   1.000
_cell.length_c   1.000
_cell.angle_alpha   90.00
_cell.angle_beta   90.00
_cell.angle_gamma   90.00
#
_symmetry.space_group_name_H-M   'P 1'
#
loop_
_entity.id
_entity.type
_entity.pdbx_description
1 polymer ?
#
loop_
_entity_poly.entity_id
_entity_poly.type
_entity_poly.pdbx_seq_one_letter_code
_entity_poly.pdbx_strand_id
1 'polypeptide(L)'
;MSMSKQEAINILQKLEDLYDMGFNQNKQKALTWVEMLMNNGDYQLTLNKLKNFIKISKYKPNIADILADKPEPFIPDEKPIEQTHAYKLEHDPAYKKEWEAVRDKARAFVKELRNHD
;
A
#
# COMPACT_ATOMS: atom_id res chain seq x y z
N MET A 1 3.25 9.04 11.35
CA MET A 1 2.96 9.92 12.50
C MET A 1 1.51 10.35 12.36
N SER A 2 0.77 10.49 13.46
CA SER A 2 -0.60 11.01 13.37
C SER A 2 -0.56 12.44 12.84
N MET A 3 -1.42 12.72 11.85
CA MET A 3 -1.53 14.03 11.22
C MET A 3 -1.98 15.11 12.22
N SER A 4 -1.40 16.30 12.12
CA SER A 4 -1.83 17.47 12.89
C SER A 4 -3.14 18.06 12.39
N LYS A 5 -3.82 18.85 13.22
CA LYS A 5 -5.06 19.54 12.82
C LYS A 5 -4.86 20.45 11.61
N GLN A 6 -3.74 21.17 11.52
CA GLN A 6 -3.45 22.06 10.40
C GLN A 6 -3.27 21.29 9.09
N GLU A 7 -2.59 20.15 9.16
CA GLU A 7 -2.42 19.25 8.01
C GLU A 7 -3.75 18.65 7.55
N ALA A 8 -4.61 18.24 8.49
CA ALA A 8 -5.95 17.74 8.16
C ALA A 8 -6.81 18.82 7.50
N ILE A 9 -6.77 20.05 8.01
CA ILE A 9 -7.48 21.19 7.41
C ILE A 9 -6.97 21.47 6.00
N ASN A 10 -5.66 21.39 5.76
CA ASN A 10 -5.09 21.57 4.42
C ASN A 10 -5.62 20.53 3.42
N ILE A 11 -5.77 19.27 3.84
CA ILE A 11 -6.41 18.23 3.01
C ILE A 11 -7.87 18.57 2.71
N LEU A 12 -8.65 19.00 3.71
CA LEU A 12 -10.04 19.41 3.51
C LEU A 12 -10.17 20.61 2.55
N GLN A 13 -9.29 21.60 2.68
CA GLN A 13 -9.27 22.76 1.77
C GLN A 13 -9.06 22.32 0.33
N LYS A 14 -8.06 21.46 0.08
CA LYS A 14 -7.81 20.93 -1.28
C LYS A 14 -9.01 20.18 -1.85
N LEU A 15 -9.68 19.41 -1.02
CA LEU A 15 -10.87 18.68 -1.43
C LEU A 15 -12.05 19.61 -1.74
N GLU A 16 -12.24 20.64 -0.92
CA GLU A 16 -13.26 21.66 -1.15
C GLU A 16 -12.99 22.41 -2.47
N ASP A 17 -11.75 22.86 -2.68
CA ASP A 17 -11.34 23.62 -3.87
C ASP A 17 -11.52 22.81 -5.17
N LEU A 18 -11.31 21.49 -5.12
CA LEU A 18 -11.35 20.63 -6.30
C LEU A 18 -12.71 20.00 -6.57
N TYR A 19 -13.48 19.69 -5.51
CA TYR A 19 -14.68 18.86 -5.61
C TYR A 19 -15.93 19.47 -4.98
N ASP A 20 -15.83 20.65 -4.36
CA ASP A 20 -16.92 21.31 -3.63
C ASP A 20 -17.59 20.32 -2.66
N MET A 21 -16.84 19.92 -1.65
CA MET A 21 -17.26 18.87 -0.72
C MET A 21 -18.36 19.35 0.25
N GLY A 22 -18.64 20.65 0.30
CA GLY A 22 -19.61 21.26 1.20
C GLY A 22 -19.12 21.31 2.64
N PHE A 23 -17.81 21.30 2.89
CA PHE A 23 -17.25 21.42 4.24
C PHE A 23 -17.54 22.79 4.84
N ASN A 24 -17.57 23.85 4.02
CA ASN A 24 -17.89 25.21 4.46
C ASN A 24 -19.36 25.35 4.89
N GLN A 25 -20.25 24.54 4.32
CA GLN A 25 -21.69 24.56 4.57
C GLN A 25 -22.09 23.63 5.72
N ASN A 26 -21.28 22.61 6.01
CA ASN A 26 -21.54 21.62 7.05
C ASN A 26 -20.34 21.46 7.98
N LYS A 27 -20.35 22.25 9.06
CA LYS A 27 -19.30 22.22 10.11
C LYS A 27 -19.13 20.83 10.74
N GLN A 28 -20.23 20.11 10.99
CA GLN A 28 -20.15 18.79 11.61
C GLN A 28 -19.42 17.79 10.69
N LYS A 29 -19.72 17.81 9.40
CA LYS A 29 -19.02 17.01 8.38
C LYS A 29 -17.52 17.32 8.35
N ALA A 30 -17.16 18.60 8.37
CA ALA A 30 -15.77 19.02 8.39
C ALA A 30 -15.04 18.52 9.64
N LEU A 31 -15.65 18.65 10.83
CA LEU A 31 -15.08 18.16 12.09
C LEU A 31 -14.86 16.65 12.07
N THR A 32 -15.87 15.87 11.64
CA THR A 32 -15.75 14.41 11.54
C THR A 32 -14.61 13.99 10.62
N TRP A 33 -14.44 14.66 9.48
CA TRP A 33 -13.34 14.35 8.56
C TRP A 33 -11.98 14.71 9.16
N VAL A 34 -11.87 15.86 9.84
CA VAL A 34 -10.64 16.25 10.53
C VAL A 34 -10.27 15.22 11.60
N GLU A 35 -11.22 14.78 12.42
CA GLU A 35 -10.99 13.77 13.46
C GLU A 35 -10.52 12.43 12.86
N MET A 36 -11.16 11.97 11.78
CA MET A 36 -10.76 10.74 11.09
C MET A 36 -9.34 10.83 10.52
N LEU A 37 -9.00 11.96 9.90
CA LEU A 37 -7.66 12.18 9.33
C LEU A 37 -6.58 12.27 10.41
N MET A 38 -6.87 12.92 11.55
CA MET A 38 -5.93 13.04 12.66
C MET A 38 -5.69 11.70 13.35
N ASN A 39 -6.75 10.92 13.58
CA ASN A 39 -6.67 9.68 14.35
C ASN A 39 -6.07 8.52 13.54
N ASN A 40 -6.38 8.47 12.24
CA ASN A 40 -6.09 7.29 11.42
C ASN A 40 -5.14 7.59 10.26
N GLY A 41 -4.86 8.85 9.96
CA GLY A 41 -4.12 9.25 8.77
C GLY A 41 -2.67 9.62 9.06
N ASP A 42 -1.76 9.14 8.20
CA ASP A 42 -0.46 9.77 8.01
C ASP A 42 -0.59 10.86 6.93
N TYR A 43 -0.10 12.07 7.22
CA TYR A 43 -0.27 13.23 6.34
C TYR A 43 0.32 13.01 4.94
N GLN A 44 1.54 12.51 4.85
CA GLN A 44 2.23 12.39 3.57
C GLN A 44 1.60 11.29 2.72
N LEU A 45 1.25 10.16 3.34
CA LEU A 45 0.59 9.06 2.65
C LEU A 45 -0.81 9.45 2.17
N THR A 46 -1.59 10.11 3.02
CA THR A 46 -2.94 10.59 2.67
C THR A 46 -2.87 11.62 1.55
N LEU A 47 -1.93 12.57 1.61
CA LEU A 47 -1.75 13.56 0.55
C LEU A 47 -1.35 12.94 -0.79
N ASN A 48 -0.49 11.91 -0.77
CA ASN A 48 -0.10 11.18 -1.98
C ASN A 48 -1.27 10.38 -2.56
N LYS A 49 -2.07 9.73 -1.71
CA LYS A 49 -3.27 8.99 -2.13
C LYS A 49 -4.31 9.93 -2.74
N LEU A 50 -4.55 11.10 -2.13
CA LEU A 50 -5.38 12.16 -2.69
C LEU A 50 -4.88 12.62 -4.07
N LYS A 51 -3.58 12.94 -4.21
CA LYS A 51 -2.99 13.35 -5.50
C LYS A 51 -3.18 12.28 -6.58
N ASN A 52 -3.03 11.01 -6.23
CA ASN A 52 -3.25 9.90 -7.16
C ASN A 52 -4.73 9.76 -7.53
N PHE A 53 -5.62 9.87 -6.56
CA PHE A 53 -7.06 9.86 -6.80
C PHE A 53 -7.48 10.94 -7.80
N ILE A 54 -6.99 12.18 -7.62
CA ILE A 54 -7.30 13.32 -8.51
C ILE A 54 -6.88 13.05 -9.96
N LYS A 55 -5.78 12.31 -10.18
CA LYS A 55 -5.33 11.96 -11.54
C LYS A 55 -6.22 10.94 -12.23
N ILE A 56 -6.90 10.09 -11.46
CA ILE A 56 -7.59 8.90 -11.97
C ILE A 56 -9.11 9.11 -12.00
N SER A 57 -9.65 9.88 -11.05
CA SER A 57 -11.09 10.01 -10.85
C SER A 57 -11.55 11.47 -10.88
N LYS A 58 -12.63 11.70 -11.64
CA LYS A 58 -13.38 12.96 -11.68
C LYS A 58 -14.45 13.06 -10.59
N TYR A 59 -14.75 11.96 -9.89
CA TYR A 59 -15.82 11.90 -8.90
C TYR A 59 -15.35 12.42 -7.54
N LYS A 60 -16.30 12.89 -6.72
CA LYS A 60 -15.97 13.34 -5.36
C LYS A 60 -15.46 12.14 -4.53
N PRO A 61 -14.27 12.23 -3.91
CA PRO A 61 -13.76 11.15 -3.08
C PRO A 61 -14.57 11.02 -1.79
N ASN A 62 -14.69 9.80 -1.29
CA ASN A 62 -15.00 9.53 0.11
C ASN A 62 -13.71 9.52 0.95
N ILE A 63 -13.84 9.41 2.27
CA ILE A 63 -12.66 9.45 3.15
C ILE A 63 -11.75 8.22 2.97
N ALA A 64 -12.30 7.03 2.69
CA ALA A 64 -11.52 5.81 2.49
C ALA A 64 -10.69 5.86 1.19
N ASP A 65 -11.15 6.61 0.20
CA ASP A 65 -10.44 6.82 -1.07
C ASP A 65 -9.12 7.56 -0.88
N ILE A 66 -8.98 8.35 0.19
CA ILE A 66 -7.82 9.21 0.42
C ILE A 66 -7.06 8.90 1.70
N LEU A 67 -7.72 8.35 2.72
CA LEU A 67 -7.13 8.03 4.00
C LEU A 67 -6.06 6.96 3.81
N ALA A 68 -4.86 7.23 4.30
CA ALA A 68 -3.76 6.27 4.31
C ALA A 68 -3.02 6.37 5.64
N ASP A 69 -2.83 5.23 6.27
CA ASP A 69 -2.06 5.03 7.47
C ASP A 69 -0.66 4.49 7.14
N LYS A 70 0.25 4.62 8.10
CA LYS A 70 1.59 4.04 7.95
C LYS A 70 1.46 2.52 8.15
N PRO A 71 1.89 1.69 7.19
CA PRO A 71 1.85 0.25 7.37
C PRO A 71 2.69 -0.14 8.58
N GLU A 72 2.21 -1.14 9.33
CA GLU A 72 2.97 -1.71 10.43
C GLU A 72 4.33 -2.20 9.91
N PRO A 73 5.42 -1.99 10.67
CA PRO A 73 6.72 -2.51 10.28
C PRO A 73 6.61 -4.02 10.14
N PHE A 74 7.05 -4.54 8.99
CA PHE A 74 7.17 -5.97 8.79
C PHE A 74 8.18 -6.50 9.81
N ILE A 75 7.71 -7.31 10.76
CA ILE A 75 8.55 -8.06 11.67
C ILE A 75 8.79 -9.41 10.98
N PRO A 76 10.02 -9.71 10.51
CA PRO A 76 10.31 -11.02 9.96
C PRO A 76 10.15 -12.05 11.08
N ASP A 77 9.30 -13.04 10.89
CA ASP A 77 9.35 -14.24 11.73
C ASP A 77 10.74 -14.88 11.55
N GLU A 78 11.52 -14.94 12.63
CA GLU A 78 12.79 -15.66 12.65
C GLU A 78 12.49 -17.16 12.45
N LYS A 79 12.54 -17.62 11.20
CA LYS A 79 12.46 -19.04 10.89
C LYS A 79 13.72 -19.72 11.42
N PRO A 80 13.62 -20.88 12.08
CA PRO A 80 14.79 -21.68 12.44
C PRO A 80 15.68 -21.91 11.20
N ILE A 81 17.00 -21.86 11.37
CA ILE A 81 17.98 -21.95 10.28
C ILE A 81 17.74 -23.21 9.42
N GLU A 82 17.38 -24.31 10.06
CA GLU A 82 17.08 -25.60 9.42
C GLU A 82 15.91 -25.55 8.42
N GLN A 83 15.01 -24.59 8.60
CA GLN A 83 13.86 -24.38 7.73
C GLN A 83 14.16 -23.41 6.58
N THR A 84 15.33 -22.77 6.58
CA THR A 84 15.71 -21.85 5.51
C THR A 84 16.00 -22.60 4.22
N HIS A 85 15.71 -21.95 3.10
CA HIS A 85 15.98 -22.51 1.77
C HIS A 85 17.47 -22.86 1.59
N ALA A 86 18.36 -21.99 2.07
CA ALA A 86 19.81 -22.20 1.99
C ALA A 86 20.24 -23.48 2.72
N TYR A 87 19.78 -23.66 3.96
CA TYR A 87 20.11 -24.86 4.73
C TYR A 87 19.56 -26.13 4.08
N LYS A 88 18.31 -26.12 3.63
CA LYS A 88 17.71 -27.30 2.96
C LYS A 88 18.43 -27.66 1.67
N LEU A 89 18.93 -26.69 0.90
CA LEU A 89 19.71 -26.98 -0.31
C LEU A 89 21.07 -27.63 -0.02
N GLU A 90 21.68 -27.31 1.11
CA GLU A 90 22.98 -27.86 1.51
C GLU A 90 22.85 -29.23 2.19
N HIS A 91 21.81 -29.41 3.00
CA HIS A 91 21.67 -30.56 3.90
C HIS A 91 20.59 -31.57 3.50
N ASP A 92 19.68 -31.23 2.57
CA ASP A 92 18.62 -32.14 2.09
C ASP A 92 18.76 -32.41 0.56
N PRO A 93 19.34 -33.57 0.18
CA PRO A 93 19.49 -33.96 -1.22
C PRO A 93 18.17 -34.10 -1.98
N ALA A 94 17.08 -34.47 -1.30
CA ALA A 94 15.77 -34.62 -1.94
C ALA A 94 15.20 -33.25 -2.29
N TYR A 95 15.25 -32.31 -1.34
CA TYR A 95 14.83 -30.93 -1.56
C TYR A 95 15.65 -30.25 -2.68
N LYS A 96 16.95 -30.48 -2.73
CA LYS A 96 17.82 -29.97 -3.81
C LYS A 96 17.37 -30.48 -5.18
N LYS A 97 17.08 -31.77 -5.31
CA LYS A 97 16.65 -32.38 -6.57
C LYS A 97 15.29 -31.85 -7.04
N GLU A 98 14.36 -31.64 -6.11
CA GLU A 98 13.07 -31.02 -6.41
C GLU A 98 13.25 -29.57 -6.89
N TRP A 99 14.12 -28.80 -6.21
CA TRP A 99 14.40 -27.41 -6.59
C TRP A 99 15.05 -27.29 -7.97
N GLU A 100 15.97 -28.19 -8.31
CA GLU A 100 16.57 -28.27 -9.65
C GLU A 100 15.51 -28.53 -10.72
N ALA A 101 14.60 -29.47 -10.51
CA ALA A 101 13.50 -29.74 -11.44
C ALA A 101 12.55 -28.55 -11.61
N VAL A 102 12.24 -27.82 -10.53
CA VAL A 102 11.44 -26.57 -10.60
C VAL A 102 12.18 -25.51 -11.42
N ARG A 103 13.49 -25.34 -11.18
CA ARG A 103 14.32 -24.37 -11.90
C ARG A 103 14.40 -24.68 -13.40
N ASP A 104 14.53 -25.95 -13.75
CA ASP A 104 14.62 -26.37 -15.15
C ASP A 104 13.29 -26.19 -15.90
N LYS A 105 12.16 -26.49 -15.25
CA LYS A 105 10.83 -26.17 -15.78
C LYS A 105 10.65 -24.67 -16.01
N ALA A 106 11.05 -23.85 -15.03
CA ALA A 106 10.96 -22.39 -15.17
C ALA A 106 11.82 -21.87 -16.34
N ARG A 107 13.03 -22.41 -16.52
CA ARG A 107 13.90 -22.06 -17.66
C ARG A 107 13.30 -22.46 -19.00
N ALA A 108 12.72 -23.66 -19.09
CA ALA A 108 12.04 -24.11 -20.30
C ALA A 108 10.87 -23.19 -20.65
N PHE A 109 10.04 -22.86 -19.67
CA PHE A 109 8.90 -21.95 -19.85
C PHE A 109 9.31 -20.54 -20.31
N VAL A 110 10.34 -19.95 -19.70
CA VAL A 110 10.87 -18.64 -20.15
C VAL A 110 11.41 -18.71 -21.58
N LYS A 111 12.03 -19.82 -21.97
CA LYS A 111 12.52 -20.03 -23.34
C LYS A 111 11.37 -20.15 -24.34
N GLU A 112 10.29 -20.85 -23.98
CA GLU A 112 9.08 -20.93 -24.81
C GLU A 112 8.44 -19.55 -25.01
N LEU A 113 8.25 -18.77 -23.95
CA LEU A 113 7.70 -17.42 -24.06
C LEU A 113 8.51 -16.52 -25.00
N ARG A 114 9.84 -16.58 -24.92
CA ARG A 114 10.72 -15.79 -25.79
C ARG A 114 10.75 -16.24 -27.25
N ASN A 115 10.34 -17.47 -27.55
CA ASN A 115 10.27 -17.98 -28.92
C ASN A 115 8.91 -17.67 -29.59
N HIS A 116 7.93 -17.15 -28.82
CA HIS A 116 6.60 -16.77 -29.28
C HIS A 116 6.40 -15.26 -29.45
N ASP A 117 7.46 -14.45 -29.27
CA ASP A 117 7.57 -13.04 -29.65
C ASP A 117 8.27 -12.89 -31.01
#